data_AF-A0A0B4CXV5-F1
#
_entry.id   AF-A0A0B4CXV5-F1
#
_cell.length_a   1.000
_cell.length_b   1.000
_cell.length_c   1.000
_cell.angle_alpha   90.00
_cell.angle_beta   90.00
_cell.angle_gamma   90.00
#
_symmetry.space_group_name_H-M   'P 1'
#
loop_
_entity.id
_entity.type
_entity.pdbx_description
1 polymer ?
#
loop_
_entity_poly.entity_id
_entity_poly.type
_entity_poly.pdbx_seq_one_letter_code
_entity_poly.pdbx_strand_id
1 'polypeptide(L)'
;KLLCIIHEAGNIGLEQRCDGAAKAFGGQVEKLQVDLNNPQGIQATVKSKMLGDKSFDSVLALEPSVATAALAGLKDAGSTAKVGTFDINS
;
A
#
# COMPACT_ATOMS: atom_id res chain seq x y z
N LYS A 1 0.36 -0.04 12.17
CA LYS A 1 0.02 1.11 11.27
C LYS A 1 -0.31 0.57 9.89
N LEU A 2 -1.22 1.23 9.17
CA LEU A 2 -1.60 0.88 7.79
C LEU A 2 -0.92 1.79 6.77
N LEU A 3 -0.32 1.20 5.74
CA LEU A 3 0.11 1.91 4.54
C LEU A 3 -0.94 1.74 3.44
N CYS A 4 -1.66 2.79 3.07
CA CYS A 4 -2.66 2.77 2.01
C CYS A 4 -2.05 3.30 0.70
N ILE A 5 -2.02 2.49 -0.35
CA ILE A 5 -1.32 2.78 -1.61
C ILE A 5 -2.29 3.28 -2.68
N ILE A 6 -2.03 4.48 -3.20
CA ILE A 6 -2.80 5.15 -4.25
C ILE A 6 -1.93 5.18 -5.51
N HIS A 7 -2.43 4.61 -6.60
CA HIS A 7 -1.67 4.43 -7.84
C HIS A 7 -1.98 5.46 -8.93
N GLU A 8 -2.93 6.36 -8.67
CA GLU A 8 -3.31 7.45 -9.56
C GLU A 8 -3.40 8.76 -8.75
N ALA A 9 -2.40 9.62 -8.93
CA ALA A 9 -2.33 10.89 -8.22
C ALA A 9 -3.51 11.80 -8.59
N GLY A 10 -4.12 12.41 -7.58
CA GLY A 10 -5.29 13.27 -7.76
C GLY A 10 -6.61 12.53 -7.97
N ASN A 11 -6.62 11.20 -7.98
CA ASN A 11 -7.87 10.43 -8.02
C ASN A 11 -8.60 10.51 -6.66
N ILE A 12 -9.66 11.32 -6.62
CA ILE A 12 -10.47 11.56 -5.42
C ILE A 12 -11.11 10.26 -4.89
N GLY A 13 -11.49 9.34 -5.78
CA GLY A 13 -12.09 8.07 -5.38
C GLY A 13 -11.10 7.19 -4.61
N LEU A 14 -9.83 7.16 -5.02
CA LEU A 14 -8.78 6.43 -4.32
C LEU A 14 -8.45 7.09 -2.97
N GLU A 15 -8.40 8.42 -2.92
CA GLU A 15 -8.23 9.18 -1.67
C GLU A 15 -9.36 8.87 -0.67
N GLN A 16 -10.61 8.87 -1.14
CA GLN A 16 -11.79 8.54 -0.32
C GLN A 16 -11.77 7.10 0.19
N ARG A 17 -11.26 6.14 -0.59
CA ARG A 17 -11.08 4.74 -0.13
C ARG A 17 -10.08 4.67 1.02
N CYS A 18 -8.95 5.37 0.92
CA CYS A 18 -7.98 5.45 2.02
C CYS A 18 -8.53 6.20 3.24
N ASP A 19 -9.34 7.26 3.05
CA ASP A 19 -10.00 7.96 4.15
C ASP A 19 -11.05 7.08 4.84
N GLY A 20 -11.80 6.28 4.07
CA GLY A 20 -12.72 5.28 4.59
C GLY A 20 -11.99 4.21 5.42
N ALA A 21 -10.87 3.70 4.90
CA ALA A 21 -10.01 2.77 5.64
C ALA A 21 -9.48 3.41 6.93
N ALA A 22 -9.07 4.68 6.90
CA ALA A 22 -8.61 5.40 8.10
C ALA A 22 -9.68 5.51 9.19
N LYS A 23 -10.94 5.73 8.81
CA LYS A 23 -12.06 5.76 9.77
C LYS A 23 -12.33 4.39 10.41
N ALA A 24 -12.11 3.29 9.70
CA ALA A 24 -12.43 1.95 10.16
C ALA A 24 -11.27 1.20 10.83
N PHE A 25 -10.02 1.51 10.46
CA PHE A 25 -8.84 0.72 10.85
C PHE A 25 -8.52 0.79 12.34
N GLY A 26 -8.92 1.87 13.03
CA GLY A 26 -8.68 2.04 14.48
C GLY A 26 -7.21 2.33 14.85
N GLY A 27 -6.34 2.56 13.87
CA GLY A 27 -4.94 2.93 14.06
C GLY A 27 -4.49 4.00 13.06
N GLN A 28 -3.21 4.36 13.08
CA GLN A 28 -2.67 5.33 12.12
C GLN A 28 -2.63 4.74 10.71
N VAL A 29 -3.11 5.55 9.76
CA VAL A 29 -3.06 5.26 8.32
C VAL A 29 -2.19 6.30 7.65
N GLU A 30 -1.22 5.84 6.86
CA GLU A 30 -0.40 6.68 6.01
C GLU A 30 -0.71 6.38 4.55
N LYS A 31 -0.90 7.43 3.74
CA LYS A 31 -1.14 7.31 2.31
C LYS A 31 0.20 7.34 1.56
N LEU A 32 0.36 6.44 0.60
CA LEU A 32 1.52 6.38 -0.28
C LEU A 32 1.07 6.49 -1.73
N GLN A 33 1.52 7.53 -2.41
CA GLN A 33 1.34 7.69 -3.85
C GLN A 33 2.42 6.90 -4.60
N VAL A 34 2.02 6.17 -5.63
CA VAL A 34 2.92 5.41 -6.51
C VAL A 34 2.50 5.55 -7.97
N ASP A 35 3.41 5.19 -8.89
CA ASP A 35 3.12 5.10 -10.32
C ASP A 35 2.74 3.67 -10.69
N LEU A 36 1.49 3.47 -11.14
CA LEU A 36 0.97 2.18 -11.59
C LEU A 36 1.84 1.54 -12.69
N ASN A 37 2.48 2.36 -13.53
CA ASN A 37 3.28 1.89 -14.67
C ASN A 37 4.71 1.48 -14.27
N ASN A 38 5.06 1.59 -12.99
CA ASN A 38 6.40 1.25 -12.49
C ASN A 38 6.35 0.28 -11.29
N PRO A 39 6.08 -1.02 -11.54
CA PRO A 39 6.03 -2.04 -10.49
C PRO A 39 7.31 -2.14 -9.66
N GLN A 40 8.48 -1.98 -10.28
CA GLN A 40 9.78 -2.00 -9.60
C GLN A 40 9.93 -0.78 -8.66
N GLY A 41 9.44 0.39 -9.09
CA GLY A 41 9.36 1.59 -8.26
C GLY A 41 8.42 1.41 -7.06
N ILE A 42 7.26 0.78 -7.26
CA ILE A 42 6.34 0.41 -6.18
C ILE A 42 7.04 -0.49 -5.16
N GLN A 43 7.66 -1.57 -5.63
CA GLN A 43 8.40 -2.52 -4.79
C GLN A 43 9.50 -1.81 -3.97
N ALA A 44 10.34 -1.01 -4.63
CA ALA A 44 11.46 -0.31 -3.97
C ALA A 44 10.96 0.71 -2.93
N THR A 45 9.87 1.42 -3.23
CA THR A 45 9.28 2.42 -2.33
C THR A 45 8.66 1.75 -1.10
N VAL A 46 7.88 0.68 -1.30
CA VAL A 46 7.29 -0.09 -0.20
C VAL A 46 8.38 -0.70 0.68
N LYS A 47 9.40 -1.32 0.08
CA LYS A 47 10.57 -1.83 0.82
C LYS A 47 11.18 -0.74 1.70
N SER A 48 11.44 0.44 1.12
CA SER A 48 12.05 1.56 1.83
C SER A 48 11.18 2.04 3.00
N LYS A 49 9.86 2.13 2.81
CA LYS A 49 8.89 2.46 3.87
C LYS A 49 8.94 1.45 5.03
N MET A 50 8.95 0.15 4.73
CA MET A 50 9.01 -0.91 5.76
C MET A 50 10.36 -1.00 6.47
N LEU A 51 11.45 -0.58 5.82
CA LEU A 51 12.76 -0.51 6.46
C LEU A 51 12.85 0.71 7.39
N GLY A 52 12.27 1.85 6.98
CA GLY A 52 12.30 3.10 7.74
C GLY A 52 11.34 3.15 8.92
N ASP A 53 10.17 2.49 8.85
CA ASP A 53 9.20 2.43 9.94
C ASP A 53 8.69 0.99 10.14
N LYS A 54 9.14 0.36 11.23
CA LYS A 54 8.77 -1.01 11.62
C LYS A 54 7.38 -1.12 12.24
N SER A 55 6.68 0.00 12.46
CA SER A 55 5.31 -0.01 12.99
C SER A 55 4.25 -0.25 11.92
N PHE A 56 4.61 -0.33 10.64
CA PHE A 56 3.70 -0.80 9.59
C PHE A 56 3.49 -2.31 9.69
N ASP A 57 2.28 -2.70 10.05
CA ASP A 57 1.84 -4.10 10.17
C ASP A 57 0.83 -4.49 9.08
N SER A 58 0.36 -3.51 8.31
CA SER A 58 -0.71 -3.65 7.33
C SER A 58 -0.42 -2.78 6.10
N VAL A 59 -0.77 -3.29 4.93
CA VAL A 59 -0.74 -2.58 3.64
C VAL A 59 -2.09 -2.78 2.95
N LEU A 60 -2.68 -1.70 2.44
CA LEU A 60 -3.88 -1.73 1.63
C LEU A 60 -3.54 -1.15 0.26
N ALA A 61 -3.50 -1.99 -0.76
CA ALA A 61 -3.33 -1.57 -2.14
C ALA A 61 -4.70 -1.40 -2.82
N LEU A 62 -4.89 -0.34 -3.59
CA LEU A 62 -6.19 -0.08 -4.22
C LEU A 62 -6.32 -0.70 -5.63
N GLU A 63 -5.41 -1.60 -6.01
CA GLU A 63 -5.40 -2.37 -7.27
C GLU A 63 -4.53 -3.65 -7.12
N PRO A 64 -4.90 -4.80 -7.73
CA PRO A 64 -4.20 -6.08 -7.54
C PRO A 64 -2.71 -6.15 -7.97
N SER A 65 -2.33 -5.51 -9.07
CA SER A 65 -0.92 -5.45 -9.53
C SER A 65 -0.06 -4.62 -8.57
N VAL A 66 -0.60 -3.54 -8.00
CA VAL A 66 0.02 -2.74 -6.94
C VAL A 66 0.18 -3.59 -5.68
N ALA A 67 -0.82 -4.40 -5.32
CA ALA A 67 -0.74 -5.32 -4.19
C ALA A 67 0.39 -6.35 -4.39
N THR A 68 0.53 -6.87 -5.62
CA THR A 68 1.59 -7.82 -5.98
C THR A 68 2.99 -7.20 -5.84
N ALA A 69 3.17 -5.99 -6.37
CA ALA A 69 4.44 -5.26 -6.23
C ALA A 69 4.75 -4.87 -4.78
N ALA A 70 3.73 -4.46 -4.01
CA ALA A 70 3.87 -4.16 -2.59
C ALA A 70 4.29 -5.40 -1.80
N LEU A 71 3.68 -6.56 -2.09
CA LEU A 71 4.04 -7.83 -1.45
C LEU A 71 5.50 -8.21 -1.71
N ALA A 72 6.01 -7.99 -2.93
CA ALA A 72 7.44 -8.17 -3.22
C ALA A 72 8.31 -7.23 -2.36
N GLY A 73 7.91 -5.96 -2.22
CA GLY A 73 8.61 -4.98 -1.37
C GLY A 73 8.62 -5.37 0.11
N LEU A 74 7.51 -5.92 0.63
CA LEU A 74 7.45 -6.45 2.00
C LEU A 74 8.42 -7.61 2.22
N LYS A 75 8.45 -8.57 1.29
CA LYS A 75 9.37 -9.72 1.35
C LYS A 75 10.83 -9.27 1.35
N ASP A 76 11.18 -8.35 0.46
CA ASP A 76 12.54 -7.79 0.39
C ASP A 76 12.95 -7.00 1.64
N ALA A 77 11.98 -6.46 2.39
CA ALA A 77 12.19 -5.77 3.66
C ALA A 77 12.21 -6.71 4.87
N GLY A 78 11.94 -8.01 4.68
CA GLY A 78 11.72 -8.97 5.77
C GLY A 78 10.50 -8.62 6.64
N SER A 79 9.52 -7.90 6.09
CA SER A 79 8.32 -7.48 6.82
C SER A 79 7.29 -8.60 6.87
N THR A 80 6.63 -8.75 8.02
CA THR A 80 5.50 -9.67 8.22
C THR A 80 4.15 -8.98 8.03
N ALA A 81 4.14 -7.73 7.55
CA ALA A 81 2.92 -6.97 7.35
C ALA A 81 1.94 -7.71 6.42
N LYS A 82 0.63 -7.58 6.71
CA LYS A 82 -0.43 -8.18 5.88
C LYS A 82 -0.78 -7.25 4.73
N VAL A 83 -1.07 -7.82 3.55
CA VAL A 83 -1.50 -7.06 2.38
C VAL A 83 -2.97 -7.38 2.10
N GLY A 84 -3.80 -6.33 2.01
CA GLY A 84 -5.13 -6.38 1.43
C GLY A 84 -5.17 -5.64 0.10
N THR A 85 -6.09 -6.02 -0.79
CA THR A 85 -6.31 -5.32 -2.07
C THR A 85 -7.78 -5.01 -2.30
N PHE A 86 -8.03 -3.97 -3.09
CA PHE A 86 -9.28 -3.79 -3.81
C PHE A 86 -9.25 -4.57 -5.13
N ASP A 87 -10.45 -4.78 -5.67
CA ASP A 87 -10.75 -5.55 -6.86
C ASP A 87 -10.41 -7.06 -6.73
N ILE A 88 -10.86 -7.83 -7.71
CA ILE A 88 -10.48 -9.23 -7.91
C ILE A 88 -9.89 -9.37 -9.31
N ASN A 89 -8.74 -10.02 -9.43
CA ASN A 89 -8.20 -10.44 -10.72
C ASN A 89 -8.64 -11.88 -11.03
N SER A 90 -8.73 -12.22 -12.32
CA SER A 90 -9.01 -13.59 -12.80
C SER A 90 -7.72 -14.29 -13.22
#